data_AF-A0AA39N9I9-F1
#
_entry.id   AF-A0AA39N9I9-F1
#
_cell.length_a   1.000
_cell.length_b   1.000
_cell.length_c   1.000
_cell.angle_alpha   90.00
_cell.angle_beta   90.00
_cell.angle_gamma   90.00
#
_symmetry.space_group_name_H-M   'P 1'
#
loop_
_entity.id
_entity.type
_entity.pdbx_description
1 polymer ?
#
loop_
_entity_poly.entity_id
_entity_poly.type
_entity_poly.pdbx_seq_one_letter_code
_entity_poly.pdbx_strand_id
1 'polypeptide(L)'
;MPSITNKPGVNLWKITYHPVPVHVNQMEMLRTQVNNSAQRFQELRDFINDFTIPKFSIRLPITLLRKIAMQNLASRAQALLSLQPITMCEAEQLDHMIAAKAHDLLGFPFRPLMDVLTLPIAAMGFEFPSIMRINLGITIDGVARDLNHHVPAYKAMAHITLADWTCAINGCINPFDSPGSQHEFSHYYRHIPTAWIVAQRAMMKMLSPLFLHHTDQSHISRCEMSLTHAAKICASKGKDSPHGHVWNSLRARGFRWLYQIGEWDSSLFKINQVPPFSSQRKADKGALNAWNYMHEVLNDAQISWFYTGDANLLLDRKTRRSKAKDWIHLLGHISQLPPSRTT
;
A
#
# COMPACT_ATOMS: atom_id res chain seq x y z
N MET A 1 8.50 23.30 -10.70
CA MET A 1 9.25 22.13 -11.19
C MET A 1 10.18 22.55 -12.31
N PRO A 2 11.37 21.95 -12.46
CA PRO A 2 12.18 22.17 -13.65
C PRO A 2 11.42 21.64 -14.86
N SER A 3 11.22 22.47 -15.88
CA SER A 3 10.66 22.06 -17.17
C SER A 3 11.55 22.54 -18.30
N ILE A 4 11.61 21.76 -19.37
CA ILE A 4 12.23 22.18 -20.63
C ILE A 4 11.22 23.08 -21.32
N THR A 5 11.56 24.36 -21.46
CA THR A 5 10.65 25.35 -22.05
C THR A 5 10.82 25.37 -23.55
N ASN A 6 9.77 25.00 -24.29
CA ASN A 6 9.78 25.05 -25.76
C ASN A 6 9.28 26.41 -26.30
N LYS A 7 9.68 27.52 -25.64
CA LYS A 7 9.31 28.88 -26.07
C LYS A 7 10.32 29.39 -27.11
N PRO A 8 9.88 30.02 -28.21
CA PRO A 8 10.79 30.58 -29.20
C PRO A 8 11.72 31.62 -28.57
N GLY A 9 13.03 31.51 -28.85
CA GLY A 9 14.07 32.41 -28.34
C GLY A 9 14.69 32.02 -26.99
N VAL A 10 14.28 30.91 -26.36
CA VAL A 10 14.88 30.41 -25.11
C VAL A 10 15.78 29.21 -25.43
N ASN A 11 17.04 29.26 -25.00
CA ASN A 11 17.97 28.14 -25.12
C ASN A 11 17.39 26.89 -24.43
N LEU A 12 17.21 25.80 -25.19
CA LEU A 12 16.62 24.54 -24.75
C LEU A 12 17.34 23.90 -23.55
N TRP A 13 18.61 24.26 -23.33
CA TRP A 13 19.45 23.74 -22.24
C TRP A 13 19.41 24.60 -20.97
N LYS A 14 18.69 25.73 -20.98
CA LYS A 14 18.55 26.60 -19.80
C LYS A 14 17.40 26.09 -18.94
N ILE A 15 17.71 25.56 -17.76
CA ILE A 15 16.70 25.20 -16.76
C ILE A 15 15.97 26.47 -16.31
N THR A 16 14.74 26.63 -16.74
CA THR A 16 13.85 27.73 -16.35
C THR A 16 12.95 27.27 -15.22
N TYR A 17 12.93 28.03 -14.12
CA TYR A 17 12.01 27.81 -13.02
C TYR A 17 10.72 28.58 -13.29
N HIS A 18 9.62 27.85 -13.49
CA HIS A 18 8.30 28.47 -13.60
C HIS A 18 7.57 28.35 -12.26
N PRO A 19 6.93 29.43 -11.76
CA PRO A 19 5.95 29.33 -10.71
C PRO A 19 4.73 28.62 -11.28
N VAL A 20 4.63 27.31 -11.03
CA VAL A 20 3.44 26.54 -11.35
C VAL A 20 2.51 26.64 -10.15
N PRO A 21 1.36 27.32 -10.24
CA PRO A 21 0.40 27.35 -9.14
C PRO A 21 -0.03 25.91 -8.84
N VAL A 22 0.15 25.49 -7.60
CA VAL A 22 -0.31 24.18 -7.15
C VAL A 22 -1.81 24.27 -6.89
N HIS A 23 -2.60 23.90 -7.89
CA HIS A 23 -4.04 23.78 -7.73
C HIS A 23 -4.36 22.48 -6.98
N VAL A 24 -4.68 22.61 -5.70
CA VAL A 24 -5.08 21.48 -4.86
C VAL A 24 -6.50 21.06 -5.25
N ASN A 25 -6.77 19.76 -5.36
CA ASN A 25 -8.09 19.17 -5.69
C ASN A 25 -8.66 19.48 -7.09
N GLN A 26 -7.82 19.90 -8.05
CA GLN A 26 -8.23 20.13 -9.44
C GLN A 26 -7.50 19.23 -10.44
N MET A 27 -6.89 18.14 -9.95
CA MET A 27 -6.19 17.22 -10.82
C MET A 27 -7.20 16.29 -11.51
N GLU A 28 -7.34 16.49 -12.82
CA GLU A 28 -8.14 15.64 -13.69
C GLU A 28 -7.21 14.83 -14.59
N MET A 29 -7.41 13.51 -14.64
CA MET A 29 -6.69 12.61 -15.54
C MET A 29 -7.71 11.73 -16.25
N LEU A 30 -7.64 11.66 -17.59
CA LEU A 30 -8.59 10.87 -18.40
C LEU A 30 -10.06 11.13 -18.04
N ARG A 31 -10.42 12.41 -17.87
CA ARG A 31 -11.77 12.86 -17.45
C ARG A 31 -12.22 12.35 -16.08
N THR A 32 -11.26 12.01 -15.23
CA THR A 32 -11.50 11.52 -13.87
C THR A 32 -10.82 12.46 -12.89
N GLN A 33 -11.58 12.97 -11.92
CA GLN A 33 -10.98 13.68 -10.81
C GLN A 33 -10.20 12.70 -9.93
N VAL A 34 -8.94 12.99 -9.70
CA VAL A 34 -8.04 12.16 -8.90
C VAL A 34 -8.53 12.15 -7.44
N ASN A 35 -8.67 10.94 -6.89
CA ASN A 35 -9.07 10.69 -5.51
C ASN A 35 -10.48 11.20 -5.12
N ASN A 36 -11.38 11.35 -6.09
CA ASN A 36 -12.79 11.72 -5.84
C ASN A 36 -13.71 10.50 -5.99
N SER A 37 -13.83 9.69 -4.93
CA SER A 37 -14.69 8.49 -4.93
C SER A 37 -16.18 8.83 -5.05
N ALA A 38 -16.63 9.94 -4.45
CA ALA A 38 -18.03 10.33 -4.42
C ALA A 38 -18.58 10.64 -5.82
N GLN A 39 -17.83 11.40 -6.63
CA GLN A 39 -18.19 11.64 -8.03
C GLN A 39 -18.26 10.33 -8.81
N ARG A 40 -17.27 9.46 -8.63
CA ARG A 40 -17.21 8.17 -9.33
C ARG A 40 -18.36 7.24 -8.93
N PHE A 41 -18.76 7.25 -7.66
CA PHE A 41 -19.94 6.54 -7.18
C PHE A 41 -21.21 7.05 -7.86
N GLN A 42 -21.38 8.37 -7.96
CA GLN A 42 -22.54 8.96 -8.64
C GLN A 42 -22.61 8.55 -10.12
N GLU A 43 -21.48 8.61 -10.84
CA GLU A 43 -21.41 8.17 -12.24
C GLU A 43 -21.76 6.68 -12.41
N LEU A 44 -21.32 5.81 -11.49
CA LEU A 44 -21.68 4.39 -11.48
C LEU A 44 -23.15 4.17 -11.15
N ARG A 45 -23.69 4.93 -10.18
CA ARG A 45 -25.10 4.87 -9.79
C ARG A 45 -26.01 5.23 -10.94
N ASP A 46 -25.72 6.33 -11.64
CA ASP A 46 -26.49 6.79 -12.80
C ASP A 46 -26.42 5.78 -13.94
N PHE A 47 -25.23 5.26 -14.23
CA PHE A 47 -25.06 4.19 -15.21
C PHE A 47 -25.90 2.94 -14.88
N ILE A 48 -25.89 2.47 -13.62
CA ILE A 48 -26.66 1.29 -13.21
C ILE A 48 -28.17 1.58 -13.28
N ASN A 49 -28.60 2.79 -12.92
CA ASN A 49 -30.00 3.20 -13.04
C ASN A 49 -30.48 3.17 -14.49
N ASP A 50 -29.70 3.76 -15.40
CA ASP A 50 -30.01 3.85 -16.83
C ASP A 50 -29.87 2.51 -17.56
N PHE A 51 -29.17 1.54 -16.95
CA PHE A 51 -29.04 0.20 -17.51
C PHE A 51 -30.40 -0.49 -17.58
N THR A 52 -30.88 -0.66 -18.81
CA THR A 52 -32.07 -1.43 -19.15
C THR A 52 -31.67 -2.72 -19.85
N ILE A 53 -32.27 -3.83 -19.44
CA ILE A 53 -32.09 -5.09 -20.14
C ILE A 53 -33.03 -5.13 -21.35
N PRO A 54 -32.53 -5.54 -22.54
CA PRO A 54 -33.36 -5.61 -23.73
C PRO A 54 -34.62 -6.45 -23.46
N LYS A 55 -35.77 -5.98 -23.95
CA LYS A 55 -37.03 -6.72 -23.84
C LYS A 55 -37.01 -7.85 -24.86
N PHE A 56 -37.34 -9.06 -24.42
CA PHE A 56 -37.50 -10.23 -25.27
C PHE A 56 -38.97 -10.68 -25.23
N SER A 57 -39.43 -11.33 -26.30
CA SER A 57 -40.79 -11.89 -26.38
C SER A 57 -41.02 -13.05 -25.40
N ILE A 58 -39.94 -13.67 -24.92
CA ILE A 58 -39.95 -14.79 -23.98
C ILE A 58 -39.21 -14.37 -22.71
N ARG A 59 -39.58 -14.94 -21.55
CA ARG A 59 -38.86 -14.75 -20.30
C ARG A 59 -37.39 -15.15 -20.47
N LEU A 60 -36.50 -14.23 -20.13
CA LEU A 60 -35.06 -14.42 -20.24
C LEU A 60 -34.57 -15.55 -19.32
N PRO A 61 -33.83 -16.55 -19.85
CA PRO A 61 -33.11 -17.49 -19.02
C PRO A 61 -32.10 -16.76 -18.14
N ILE A 62 -31.97 -17.18 -16.88
CA ILE A 62 -31.06 -16.56 -15.90
C ILE A 62 -29.61 -16.52 -16.38
N THR A 63 -29.19 -17.52 -17.15
CA THR A 63 -27.87 -17.62 -17.76
C THR A 63 -27.59 -16.50 -18.76
N LEU A 64 -28.58 -16.15 -19.58
CA LEU A 64 -28.49 -15.05 -20.55
C LEU A 64 -28.50 -13.71 -19.82
N LEU A 65 -29.37 -13.56 -18.83
CA LEU A 65 -29.43 -12.36 -18.00
C LEU A 65 -28.07 -12.07 -17.33
N ARG A 66 -27.47 -13.09 -16.71
CA ARG A 66 -26.13 -12.99 -16.14
C ARG A 66 -25.09 -12.60 -17.17
N LYS A 67 -25.10 -13.21 -18.35
CA LYS A 67 -24.14 -12.89 -19.42
C LYS A 67 -24.26 -11.42 -19.84
N ILE A 68 -25.48 -10.91 -20.02
CA ILE A 68 -25.74 -9.50 -20.34
C ILE A 68 -25.21 -8.59 -19.22
N ALA A 69 -25.47 -8.93 -17.95
CA ALA A 69 -24.98 -8.17 -16.81
C ALA A 69 -23.45 -8.16 -16.73
N MET A 70 -22.78 -9.29 -16.92
CA MET A 70 -21.31 -9.35 -16.94
C MET A 70 -20.71 -8.55 -18.11
N GLN A 71 -21.28 -8.68 -19.30
CA GLN A 71 -20.72 -8.06 -20.50
C GLN A 71 -20.94 -6.55 -20.56
N ASN A 72 -22.01 -6.03 -19.98
CA ASN A 72 -22.35 -4.60 -20.08
C ASN A 72 -22.12 -3.86 -18.76
N LEU A 73 -22.55 -4.45 -17.63
CA LEU A 73 -22.48 -3.79 -16.33
C LEU A 73 -21.09 -3.97 -15.71
N ALA A 74 -20.60 -5.21 -15.58
CA ALA A 74 -19.29 -5.45 -14.96
C ALA A 74 -18.14 -4.88 -15.79
N SER A 75 -18.17 -5.05 -17.12
CA SER A 75 -17.10 -4.53 -18.00
C SER A 75 -16.93 -3.02 -17.87
N ARG A 76 -18.04 -2.25 -17.92
CA ARG A 76 -18.02 -0.80 -17.78
C ARG A 76 -17.70 -0.37 -16.36
N ALA A 77 -18.26 -1.04 -15.35
CA ALA A 77 -17.93 -0.74 -13.96
C ALA A 77 -16.44 -0.97 -13.68
N GLN A 78 -15.86 -2.07 -14.15
CA GLN A 78 -14.43 -2.36 -14.04
C GLN A 78 -13.58 -1.27 -14.69
N ALA A 79 -13.97 -0.78 -15.87
CA ALA A 79 -13.27 0.30 -16.55
C ALA A 79 -13.32 1.62 -15.76
N LEU A 80 -14.46 1.96 -15.14
CA LEU A 80 -14.59 3.19 -14.35
C LEU A 80 -13.86 3.08 -13.00
N LEU A 81 -13.95 1.91 -12.36
CA LEU A 81 -13.31 1.64 -11.07
C LEU A 81 -11.77 1.51 -11.19
N SER A 82 -11.25 1.11 -12.34
CA SER A 82 -9.80 1.05 -12.58
C SER A 82 -9.16 2.44 -12.62
N LEU A 83 -9.94 3.47 -12.96
CA LEU A 83 -9.50 4.87 -12.92
C LEU A 83 -9.59 5.44 -11.51
N GLN A 84 -10.69 5.16 -10.80
CA GLN A 84 -10.91 5.64 -9.45
C GLN A 84 -11.75 4.63 -8.67
N PRO A 85 -11.18 3.94 -7.67
CA PRO A 85 -11.96 3.12 -6.77
C PRO A 85 -12.90 3.94 -5.89
N ILE A 86 -13.99 3.29 -5.47
CA ILE A 86 -15.00 3.84 -4.55
C ILE A 86 -14.88 3.22 -3.16
N THR A 87 -15.56 3.77 -2.17
CA THR A 87 -15.57 3.19 -0.82
C THR A 87 -16.37 1.88 -0.78
N MET A 88 -16.15 1.08 0.25
CA MET A 88 -16.85 -0.21 0.41
C MET A 88 -18.36 -0.04 0.56
N CYS A 89 -18.81 0.94 1.35
CA CYS A 89 -20.22 1.21 1.56
C CYS A 89 -20.90 1.65 0.26
N GLU A 90 -20.25 2.50 -0.54
CA GLU A 90 -20.73 2.89 -1.87
C GLU A 90 -20.85 1.67 -2.79
N ALA A 91 -19.85 0.79 -2.81
CA ALA A 91 -19.89 -0.40 -3.65
C ALA A 91 -21.00 -1.40 -3.25
N GLU A 92 -21.22 -1.58 -1.94
CA GLU A 92 -22.33 -2.37 -1.41
C GLU A 92 -23.70 -1.81 -1.84
N GLN A 93 -23.87 -0.48 -1.83
CA GLN A 93 -25.11 0.15 -2.30
C GLN A 93 -25.38 -0.13 -3.78
N LEU A 94 -24.35 -0.07 -4.62
CA LEU A 94 -24.47 -0.41 -6.05
C LEU A 94 -24.84 -1.89 -6.26
N ASP A 95 -24.29 -2.80 -5.45
CA ASP A 95 -24.65 -4.22 -5.50
C ASP A 95 -26.11 -4.46 -5.12
N HIS A 96 -26.64 -3.74 -4.13
CA HIS A 96 -28.07 -3.79 -3.80
C HIS A 96 -28.95 -3.31 -4.95
N MET A 97 -28.52 -2.28 -5.70
CA MET A 97 -29.25 -1.80 -6.88
C MET A 97 -29.27 -2.83 -8.01
N ILE A 98 -28.16 -3.50 -8.27
CA ILE A 98 -28.08 -4.60 -9.25
C ILE A 98 -28.97 -5.75 -8.82
N ALA A 99 -28.95 -6.11 -7.53
CA ALA A 99 -29.77 -7.17 -6.98
C ALA A 99 -31.28 -6.87 -7.11
N ALA A 100 -31.69 -5.63 -6.86
CA ALA A 100 -33.07 -5.19 -7.07
C ALA A 100 -33.48 -5.34 -8.54
N LYS A 101 -32.67 -4.88 -9.50
CA LYS A 101 -32.94 -5.03 -10.93
C LYS A 101 -33.01 -6.50 -11.37
N ALA A 102 -32.12 -7.35 -10.86
CA ALA A 102 -32.13 -8.77 -11.15
C ALA A 102 -33.40 -9.45 -10.59
N HIS A 103 -33.82 -9.07 -9.37
CA HIS A 103 -35.06 -9.54 -8.75
C HIS A 103 -36.29 -9.15 -9.58
N ASP A 104 -36.40 -7.90 -10.01
CA ASP A 104 -37.53 -7.40 -10.80
C ASP A 104 -37.68 -8.16 -12.13
N LEU A 105 -36.56 -8.56 -12.74
CA LEU A 105 -36.55 -9.29 -14.02
C LEU A 105 -36.79 -10.79 -13.87
N LEU A 106 -36.21 -11.39 -12.83
CA LEU A 106 -36.36 -12.81 -12.57
C LEU A 106 -37.68 -13.11 -11.87
N GLY A 107 -38.36 -12.13 -11.28
CA GLY A 107 -39.65 -12.32 -10.61
C GLY A 107 -39.59 -13.37 -9.51
N PHE A 108 -38.47 -13.44 -8.78
CA PHE A 108 -38.37 -14.36 -7.65
C PHE A 108 -39.41 -13.98 -6.58
N PRO A 109 -40.03 -14.96 -5.91
CA PRO A 109 -41.03 -14.67 -4.87
C PRO A 109 -40.42 -13.99 -3.64
N PHE A 110 -39.10 -14.02 -3.50
CA PHE A 110 -38.34 -13.33 -2.46
C PHE A 110 -37.18 -12.55 -3.09
N ARG A 111 -36.72 -11.51 -2.39
CA ARG A 111 -35.49 -10.78 -2.76
C ARG A 111 -34.30 -11.68 -2.44
N PRO A 112 -33.50 -12.11 -3.44
CA PRO A 112 -32.34 -12.95 -3.17
C PRO A 112 -31.34 -12.17 -2.31
N LEU A 113 -30.74 -12.86 -1.33
CA LEU A 113 -29.62 -12.31 -0.57
C LEU A 113 -28.48 -11.96 -1.54
N MET A 114 -27.85 -10.80 -1.35
CA MET A 114 -26.78 -10.29 -2.22
C MET A 114 -25.64 -11.32 -2.36
N ASP A 115 -25.29 -11.98 -1.25
CA ASP A 115 -24.25 -13.01 -1.24
C ASP A 115 -24.59 -14.17 -2.17
N VAL A 116 -25.83 -14.67 -2.12
CA VAL A 116 -26.29 -15.77 -3.01
C VAL A 116 -26.32 -15.32 -4.47
N LEU A 117 -26.74 -14.07 -4.71
CA LEU A 117 -26.81 -13.54 -6.07
C LEU A 117 -25.43 -13.44 -6.73
N THR A 118 -24.41 -13.04 -5.97
CA THR A 118 -23.06 -12.77 -6.48
C THR A 118 -22.11 -13.97 -6.35
N LEU A 119 -22.43 -14.97 -5.53
CA LEU A 119 -21.62 -16.20 -5.40
C LEU A 119 -21.50 -16.96 -6.74
N PRO A 120 -20.34 -17.57 -7.03
CA PRO A 120 -20.19 -18.43 -8.21
C PRO A 120 -21.18 -19.61 -8.21
N ILE A 121 -21.53 -20.14 -9.38
CA ILE A 121 -22.40 -21.34 -9.48
C ILE A 121 -21.80 -22.52 -8.70
N ALA A 122 -20.48 -22.70 -8.77
CA ALA A 122 -19.77 -23.76 -8.06
C ALA A 122 -19.94 -23.70 -6.53
N ALA A 123 -20.32 -22.53 -6.01
CA ALA A 123 -20.61 -22.28 -4.60
C ALA A 123 -22.12 -22.08 -4.36
N MET A 124 -22.99 -22.67 -5.20
CA MET A 124 -24.45 -22.61 -5.13
C MET A 124 -25.04 -21.19 -5.26
N GLY A 125 -24.33 -20.27 -5.93
CA GLY A 125 -24.82 -18.92 -6.21
C GLY A 125 -25.35 -18.72 -7.64
N PHE A 126 -25.75 -17.49 -7.94
CA PHE A 126 -26.26 -17.10 -9.27
C PHE A 126 -25.23 -16.42 -10.18
N GLU A 127 -24.04 -16.09 -9.65
CA GLU A 127 -22.90 -15.53 -10.38
C GLU A 127 -23.22 -14.21 -11.12
N PHE A 128 -24.07 -13.37 -10.52
CA PHE A 128 -24.22 -11.99 -10.98
C PHE A 128 -22.99 -11.15 -10.62
N PRO A 129 -22.72 -10.07 -11.37
CA PRO A 129 -21.60 -9.19 -11.05
C PRO A 129 -21.76 -8.53 -9.68
N SER A 130 -20.65 -8.41 -8.97
CA SER A 130 -20.52 -7.62 -7.75
C SER A 130 -19.52 -6.49 -7.98
N ILE A 131 -20.01 -5.26 -7.94
CA ILE A 131 -19.22 -4.03 -7.92
C ILE A 131 -18.28 -4.04 -6.72
N MET A 132 -18.73 -4.52 -5.55
CA MET A 132 -17.86 -4.66 -4.39
C MET A 132 -16.66 -5.55 -4.71
N ARG A 133 -16.87 -6.77 -5.24
CA ARG A 133 -15.76 -7.67 -5.59
C ARG A 133 -14.83 -7.11 -6.67
N ILE A 134 -15.40 -6.46 -7.69
CA ILE A 134 -14.60 -5.80 -8.76
C ILE A 134 -13.74 -4.68 -8.16
N ASN A 135 -14.33 -3.82 -7.33
CA ASN A 135 -13.64 -2.72 -6.65
C ASN A 135 -12.52 -3.24 -5.74
N LEU A 136 -12.77 -4.33 -5.02
CA LEU A 136 -11.78 -4.99 -4.17
C LEU A 136 -10.60 -5.54 -4.97
N GLY A 137 -10.87 -6.30 -6.03
CA GLY A 137 -9.81 -6.84 -6.88
C GLY A 137 -8.92 -5.73 -7.45
N ILE A 138 -9.54 -4.67 -7.97
CA ILE A 138 -8.83 -3.51 -8.52
C ILE A 138 -7.98 -2.79 -7.47
N THR A 139 -8.52 -2.56 -6.27
CA THR A 139 -7.80 -1.81 -5.22
C THR A 139 -6.60 -2.60 -4.68
N ILE A 140 -6.77 -3.89 -4.43
CA ILE A 140 -5.68 -4.76 -3.93
C ILE A 140 -4.57 -4.89 -4.99
N ASP A 141 -4.94 -5.21 -6.23
CA ASP A 141 -3.97 -5.29 -7.33
C ASP A 141 -3.33 -3.92 -7.62
N GLY A 142 -4.10 -2.85 -7.47
CA GLY A 142 -3.66 -1.47 -7.64
C GLY A 142 -2.52 -1.12 -6.68
N VAL A 143 -2.71 -1.34 -5.37
CA VAL A 143 -1.67 -1.09 -4.37
C VAL A 143 -0.42 -1.92 -4.65
N ALA A 144 -0.58 -3.21 -4.95
CA ALA A 144 0.55 -4.07 -5.27
C ALA A 144 1.31 -3.58 -6.52
N ARG A 145 0.59 -3.11 -7.55
CA ARG A 145 1.16 -2.53 -8.77
C ARG A 145 1.86 -1.20 -8.51
N ASP A 146 1.27 -0.32 -7.70
CA ASP A 146 1.85 0.98 -7.34
C ASP A 146 3.20 0.80 -6.63
N LEU A 147 3.24 -0.09 -5.62
CA LEU A 147 4.47 -0.39 -4.87
C LEU A 147 5.54 -1.11 -5.69
N ASN A 148 5.13 -1.80 -6.76
CA ASN A 148 6.02 -2.53 -7.67
C ASN A 148 6.10 -1.89 -9.06
N HIS A 149 5.75 -0.60 -9.17
CA HIS A 149 5.60 0.03 -10.48
C HIS A 149 6.91 0.02 -11.26
N HIS A 150 6.84 -0.30 -12.56
CA HIS A 150 8.02 -0.42 -13.43
C HIS A 150 8.67 0.95 -13.70
N VAL A 151 7.87 2.02 -13.79
CA VAL A 151 8.35 3.41 -13.81
C VAL A 151 8.85 3.82 -12.42
N PRO A 152 10.14 4.17 -12.24
CA PRO A 152 10.72 4.46 -10.93
C PRO A 152 10.07 5.63 -10.19
N ALA A 153 9.63 6.67 -10.91
CA ALA A 153 9.01 7.85 -10.30
C ALA A 153 7.69 7.50 -9.59
N TYR A 154 6.82 6.72 -10.23
CA TYR A 154 5.56 6.28 -9.62
C TYR A 154 5.79 5.33 -8.46
N LYS A 155 6.76 4.41 -8.60
CA LYS A 155 7.17 3.53 -7.50
C LYS A 155 7.69 4.34 -6.30
N ALA A 156 8.56 5.33 -6.53
CA ALA A 156 9.09 6.19 -5.48
C ALA A 156 7.97 6.98 -4.79
N MET A 157 7.02 7.52 -5.56
CA MET A 157 5.86 8.21 -5.00
C MET A 157 5.00 7.29 -4.13
N ALA A 158 4.71 6.06 -4.59
CA ALA A 158 4.00 5.06 -3.79
C ALA A 158 4.75 4.72 -2.50
N HIS A 159 6.08 4.56 -2.56
CA HIS A 159 6.90 4.27 -1.38
C HIS A 159 6.95 5.44 -0.40
N ILE A 160 6.97 6.69 -0.89
CA ILE A 160 6.84 7.88 -0.04
C ILE A 160 5.46 7.90 0.64
N THR A 161 4.38 7.70 -0.10
CA THR A 161 3.01 7.62 0.47
C THR A 161 2.91 6.53 1.53
N LEU A 162 3.49 5.34 1.29
CA LEU A 162 3.53 4.26 2.27
C LEU A 162 4.37 4.64 3.50
N ALA A 163 5.52 5.28 3.31
CA ALA A 163 6.38 5.73 4.40
C ALA A 163 5.70 6.80 5.27
N ASP A 164 5.00 7.75 4.66
CA ASP A 164 4.23 8.78 5.35
C ASP A 164 3.07 8.15 6.13
N TRP A 165 2.31 7.24 5.53
CA TRP A 165 1.27 6.50 6.23
C TRP A 165 1.86 5.71 7.41
N THR A 166 2.94 4.97 7.19
CA THR A 166 3.61 4.20 8.23
C THR A 166 4.11 5.09 9.37
N CYS A 167 4.85 6.15 9.08
CA CYS A 167 5.58 6.90 10.10
C CYS A 167 4.80 8.06 10.74
N ALA A 168 3.96 8.74 9.96
CA ALA A 168 3.19 9.88 10.43
C ALA A 168 1.82 9.48 10.97
N ILE A 169 1.21 8.43 10.42
CA ILE A 169 -0.17 8.04 10.74
C ILE A 169 -0.23 6.76 11.58
N ASN A 170 0.55 5.72 11.24
CA ASN A 170 0.44 4.39 11.86
C ASN A 170 1.60 4.02 12.80
N GLY A 171 2.16 5.00 13.52
CA GLY A 171 3.09 4.72 14.62
C GLY A 171 4.38 3.98 14.24
N CYS A 172 4.86 4.12 13.00
CA CYS A 172 5.99 3.39 12.42
C CYS A 172 5.75 1.88 12.21
N ILE A 173 4.49 1.46 12.12
CA ILE A 173 4.09 0.09 11.77
C ILE A 173 3.47 0.10 10.37
N ASN A 174 3.94 -0.80 9.50
CA ASN A 174 3.44 -0.88 8.12
C ASN A 174 1.92 -1.24 8.12
N PRO A 175 1.04 -0.40 7.55
CA PRO A 175 -0.41 -0.60 7.58
C PRO A 175 -0.89 -1.84 6.80
N PHE A 176 -0.07 -2.40 5.93
CA PHE A 176 -0.38 -3.60 5.15
C PHE A 176 0.21 -4.90 5.72
N ASP A 177 1.00 -4.80 6.80
CA ASP A 177 1.50 -5.96 7.53
C ASP A 177 0.55 -6.33 8.69
N SER A 178 0.59 -7.59 9.12
CA SER A 178 -0.25 -8.12 10.22
C SER A 178 -0.38 -7.24 11.48
N PRO A 179 0.71 -6.69 12.07
CA PRO A 179 0.58 -5.84 13.25
C PRO A 179 -0.03 -4.48 12.92
N GLY A 180 0.23 -3.92 11.74
CA GLY A 180 -0.22 -2.57 11.39
C GLY A 180 -1.60 -2.55 10.73
N SER A 181 -2.11 -3.71 10.34
CA SER A 181 -3.43 -3.79 9.72
C SER A 181 -4.55 -3.56 10.73
N GLN A 182 -4.38 -3.79 12.02
CA GLN A 182 -5.49 -3.80 13.00
C GLN A 182 -6.27 -2.47 13.15
N HIS A 183 -5.77 -1.36 12.63
CA HIS A 183 -6.40 -0.05 12.73
C HIS A 183 -7.32 0.25 11.53
N GLU A 184 -8.44 0.92 11.79
CA GLU A 184 -9.29 1.49 10.74
C GLU A 184 -8.81 2.89 10.37
N PHE A 185 -8.64 3.14 9.07
CA PHE A 185 -8.13 4.42 8.54
C PHE A 185 -9.17 5.22 7.76
N SER A 186 -10.45 4.89 7.92
CA SER A 186 -11.57 5.55 7.25
C SER A 186 -11.65 7.06 7.55
N HIS A 187 -11.11 7.56 8.65
CA HIS A 187 -11.08 9.01 8.92
C HIS A 187 -9.97 9.77 8.17
N TYR A 188 -9.07 9.07 7.48
CA TYR A 188 -7.98 9.66 6.71
C TYR A 188 -8.26 9.77 5.21
N TYR A 189 -9.51 9.58 4.76
CA TYR A 189 -9.92 9.91 3.38
C TYR A 189 -9.64 11.40 3.14
N ARG A 190 -8.58 11.69 2.36
CA ARG A 190 -7.98 13.00 1.95
C ARG A 190 -6.47 13.02 2.17
N HIS A 191 -5.97 12.33 3.19
CA HIS A 191 -4.54 12.23 3.49
C HIS A 191 -3.92 10.99 2.85
N ILE A 192 -4.70 9.92 2.75
CA ILE A 192 -4.31 8.66 2.13
C ILE A 192 -5.21 8.44 0.91
N PRO A 193 -4.68 7.90 -0.21
CA PRO A 193 -5.51 7.54 -1.35
C PRO A 193 -6.65 6.59 -0.94
N THR A 194 -7.88 6.88 -1.39
CA THR A 194 -9.06 6.07 -1.05
C THR A 194 -8.87 4.60 -1.44
N ALA A 195 -8.27 4.34 -2.60
CA ALA A 195 -7.96 3.00 -3.07
C ALA A 195 -7.10 2.20 -2.08
N TRP A 196 -6.16 2.87 -1.42
CA TRP A 196 -5.24 2.25 -0.47
C TRP A 196 -5.92 1.91 0.86
N ILE A 197 -6.79 2.80 1.37
CA ILE A 197 -7.62 2.52 2.56
C ILE A 197 -8.57 1.34 2.28
N VAL A 198 -9.22 1.33 1.11
CA VAL A 198 -10.13 0.25 0.71
C VAL A 198 -9.38 -1.08 0.59
N ALA A 199 -8.22 -1.10 -0.07
CA ALA A 199 -7.38 -2.29 -0.18
C ALA A 199 -6.98 -2.82 1.20
N GLN A 200 -6.46 -1.96 2.09
CA GLN A 200 -6.05 -2.33 3.44
C GLN A 200 -7.20 -2.97 4.23
N ARG A 201 -8.37 -2.31 4.24
CA ARG A 201 -9.56 -2.80 4.95
C ARG A 201 -10.04 -4.12 4.38
N ALA A 202 -10.00 -4.27 3.07
CA ALA A 202 -10.44 -5.48 2.38
C ALA A 202 -9.55 -6.68 2.70
N MET A 203 -8.23 -6.50 2.57
CA MET A 203 -7.25 -7.54 2.83
C MET A 203 -7.35 -8.08 4.26
N MET A 204 -7.68 -7.22 5.23
CA MET A 204 -7.92 -7.65 6.61
C MET A 204 -9.22 -8.44 6.82
N LYS A 205 -10.30 -8.03 6.15
CA LYS A 205 -11.64 -8.58 6.38
C LYS A 205 -11.88 -9.91 5.68
N MET A 206 -10.95 -10.35 4.83
CA MET A 206 -11.00 -11.68 4.22
C MET A 206 -10.90 -12.78 5.28
N LEU A 207 -11.58 -13.91 5.04
CA LEU A 207 -11.58 -15.07 5.94
C LEU A 207 -10.15 -15.52 6.29
N SER A 208 -9.27 -15.49 5.27
CA SER A 208 -7.83 -15.57 5.43
C SER A 208 -7.25 -14.19 5.10
N PRO A 209 -6.80 -13.41 6.11
CA PRO A 209 -6.26 -12.09 5.87
C PRO A 209 -5.07 -12.13 4.91
N LEU A 210 -5.03 -11.18 3.99
CA LEU A 210 -3.92 -10.97 3.08
C LEU A 210 -3.00 -9.87 3.63
N PHE A 211 -1.70 -10.04 3.47
CA PHE A 211 -0.69 -9.07 3.90
C PHE A 211 0.27 -8.76 2.76
N LEU A 212 0.70 -7.50 2.65
CA LEU A 212 1.70 -7.07 1.67
C LEU A 212 3.02 -6.78 2.36
N HIS A 213 3.89 -7.80 2.36
CA HIS A 213 5.20 -7.72 2.99
C HIS A 213 6.26 -7.11 2.06
N HIS A 214 7.19 -6.36 2.67
CA HIS A 214 8.41 -5.96 1.99
C HIS A 214 9.30 -7.16 1.71
N THR A 215 9.57 -7.41 0.44
CA THR A 215 10.43 -8.53 0.02
C THR A 215 11.93 -8.21 0.10
N ASP A 216 12.31 -6.95 0.31
CA ASP A 216 13.69 -6.51 0.55
C ASP A 216 13.70 -5.57 1.75
N GLN A 217 14.30 -6.03 2.83
CA GLN A 217 14.42 -5.32 4.10
C GLN A 217 15.90 -5.16 4.48
N SER A 218 16.81 -5.21 3.50
CA SER A 218 18.26 -5.09 3.73
C SER A 218 18.71 -3.73 4.25
N HIS A 219 17.89 -2.69 4.09
CA HIS A 219 18.13 -1.40 4.71
C HIS A 219 18.12 -1.49 6.25
N ILE A 220 17.38 -2.45 6.83
CA ILE A 220 17.34 -2.67 8.28
C ILE A 220 18.70 -3.19 8.76
N SER A 221 19.22 -4.25 8.13
CA SER A 221 20.52 -4.84 8.49
C SER A 221 21.70 -3.91 8.23
N ARG A 222 21.58 -2.99 7.27
CA ARG A 222 22.56 -1.91 7.04
C ARG A 222 22.38 -0.69 7.96
N CYS A 223 21.43 -0.72 8.88
CA CYS A 223 21.09 0.39 9.76
C CYS A 223 20.70 1.69 9.00
N GLU A 224 20.16 1.56 7.78
CA GLU A 224 19.68 2.65 6.92
C GLU A 224 18.26 3.10 7.29
N MET A 225 18.02 3.29 8.58
CA MET A 225 16.74 3.79 9.11
C MET A 225 16.95 5.03 9.97
N SER A 226 15.96 5.91 10.00
CA SER A 226 16.06 7.12 10.82
C SER A 226 16.00 6.77 12.31
N LEU A 227 16.75 7.49 13.13
CA LEU A 227 16.75 7.31 14.59
C LEU A 227 15.34 7.47 15.19
N THR A 228 14.56 8.42 14.67
CA THR A 228 13.17 8.66 15.07
C THR A 228 12.26 7.48 14.78
N HIS A 229 12.43 6.84 13.61
CA HIS A 229 11.65 5.66 13.25
C HIS A 229 12.03 4.48 14.15
N ALA A 230 13.34 4.28 14.33
CA ALA A 230 13.85 3.17 15.13
C ALA A 230 13.36 3.24 16.59
N ALA A 231 13.44 4.42 17.20
CA ALA A 231 13.01 4.60 18.58
C ALA A 231 11.49 4.50 18.78
N LYS A 232 10.69 4.92 17.79
CA LYS A 232 9.23 4.68 17.83
C LYS A 232 8.90 3.19 17.82
N ILE A 233 9.63 2.40 17.02
CA ILE A 233 9.51 0.95 17.03
C ILE A 233 9.88 0.39 18.42
N CYS A 234 11.01 0.80 18.99
CA CYS A 234 11.41 0.41 20.35
C CYS A 234 10.35 0.78 21.40
N ALA A 235 9.75 1.97 21.28
CA ALA A 235 8.70 2.41 22.18
C ALA A 235 7.45 1.52 22.12
N SER A 236 7.07 1.05 20.92
CA SER A 236 5.99 0.06 20.77
C SER A 236 6.27 -1.29 21.45
N LYS A 237 7.54 -1.57 21.78
CA LYS A 237 8.01 -2.77 22.50
C LYS A 237 8.24 -2.54 23.99
N GLY A 238 7.79 -1.41 24.53
CA GLY A 238 7.84 -1.10 25.97
C GLY A 238 9.07 -0.33 26.42
N LYS A 239 9.88 0.20 25.48
CA LYS A 239 10.92 1.19 25.82
C LYS A 239 10.31 2.58 25.96
N ASP A 240 10.98 3.48 26.67
CA ASP A 240 10.51 4.86 26.77
C ASP A 240 10.63 5.59 25.42
N SER A 241 9.66 6.45 25.11
CA SER A 241 9.60 7.18 23.85
C SER A 241 10.25 8.56 23.98
N PRO A 242 11.34 8.86 23.24
CA PRO A 242 11.99 10.16 23.37
C PRO A 242 11.15 11.31 22.83
N HIS A 243 11.08 12.40 23.59
CA HIS A 243 10.42 13.63 23.17
C HIS A 243 11.02 14.20 21.87
N GLY A 244 10.22 14.93 21.08
CA GLY A 244 10.64 15.53 19.81
C GLY A 244 11.90 16.40 19.89
N HIS A 245 12.13 17.07 21.03
CA HIS A 245 13.32 17.89 21.26
C HIS A 245 14.62 17.08 21.32
N VAL A 246 14.59 15.82 21.78
CA VAL A 246 15.74 14.91 21.77
C VAL A 246 16.22 14.71 20.34
N TRP A 247 15.30 14.39 19.44
CA TRP A 247 15.60 14.16 18.03
C TRP A 247 16.08 15.38 17.28
N ASN A 248 15.47 16.54 17.54
CA ASN A 248 15.90 17.79 16.92
C ASN A 248 17.33 18.17 17.35
N SER A 249 17.67 17.94 18.62
CA SER A 249 19.02 18.19 19.15
C SER A 249 20.07 17.29 18.49
N LEU A 250 19.78 16.00 18.35
CA LEU A 250 20.66 15.05 17.66
C LEU A 250 20.79 15.36 16.16
N ARG A 251 19.68 15.69 15.49
CA ARG A 251 19.66 16.04 14.07
C ARG A 251 20.47 17.30 13.76
N ALA A 252 20.42 18.29 14.64
CA ALA A 252 21.22 19.51 14.52
C ALA A 252 22.73 19.23 14.59
N ARG A 253 23.14 18.08 15.14
CA ARG A 253 24.53 17.61 15.22
C ARG A 253 24.88 16.54 14.18
N GLY A 254 24.02 16.33 13.20
CA GLY A 254 24.29 15.42 12.08
C GLY A 254 23.84 13.97 12.31
N PHE A 255 23.29 13.64 13.48
CA PHE A 255 22.75 12.32 13.79
C PHE A 255 21.30 12.18 13.31
N ARG A 256 21.12 11.43 12.24
CA ARG A 256 19.83 11.19 11.58
C ARG A 256 19.52 9.72 11.42
N TRP A 257 20.55 8.91 11.17
CA TRP A 257 20.44 7.52 10.79
C TRP A 257 21.08 6.60 11.82
N LEU A 258 20.59 5.36 11.88
CA LEU A 258 21.05 4.35 12.84
C LEU A 258 22.51 3.94 12.59
N TYR A 259 22.92 3.79 11.32
CA TYR A 259 24.31 3.45 10.95
C TYR A 259 25.34 4.49 11.42
N GLN A 260 24.90 5.73 11.70
CA GLN A 260 25.80 6.78 12.15
C GLN A 260 26.19 6.63 13.62
N ILE A 261 25.50 5.81 14.41
CA ILE A 261 25.75 5.70 15.85
C ILE A 261 26.19 4.29 16.25
N GLY A 262 25.91 3.29 15.43
CA GLY A 262 26.16 1.89 15.77
C GLY A 262 25.81 0.93 14.65
N GLU A 263 25.90 -0.35 14.97
CA GLU A 263 25.62 -1.45 14.06
C GLU A 263 24.95 -2.62 14.79
N TRP A 264 24.47 -3.60 14.02
CA TRP A 264 23.93 -4.84 14.59
C TRP A 264 25.07 -5.80 14.93
N ASP A 265 25.21 -6.14 16.20
CA ASP A 265 25.99 -7.29 16.65
C ASP A 265 25.06 -8.49 16.79
N SER A 266 25.13 -9.38 15.79
CA SER A 266 24.25 -10.53 15.66
C SER A 266 22.76 -10.15 15.60
N SER A 267 22.08 -10.09 16.74
CA SER A 267 20.66 -9.73 16.86
C SER A 267 20.41 -8.45 17.66
N LEU A 268 21.44 -7.88 18.30
CA LEU A 268 21.32 -6.72 19.17
C LEU A 268 21.99 -5.50 18.56
N PHE A 269 21.38 -4.33 18.71
CA PHE A 269 22.01 -3.08 18.29
C PHE A 269 23.05 -2.64 19.32
N LYS A 270 24.26 -2.35 18.86
CA LYS A 270 25.37 -1.83 19.69
C LYS A 270 25.77 -0.45 19.19
N ILE A 271 25.80 0.50 20.13
CA ILE A 271 26.23 1.87 19.87
C ILE A 271 27.75 1.89 20.00
N ASN A 272 28.43 2.19 18.89
CA ASN A 272 29.89 2.18 18.79
C ASN A 272 30.50 3.59 18.91
N GLN A 273 29.66 4.63 18.88
CA GLN A 273 30.13 6.01 18.96
C GLN A 273 30.08 6.57 20.38
N VAL A 274 31.12 7.33 20.72
CA VAL A 274 31.14 8.21 21.90
C VAL A 274 30.47 9.54 21.50
N PRO A 275 29.69 10.20 22.38
CA PRO A 275 29.05 11.47 22.06
C PRO A 275 30.10 12.49 21.56
N PRO A 276 29.99 13.01 20.32
CA PRO A 276 31.04 13.84 19.72
C PRO A 276 30.99 15.31 20.19
N PHE A 277 30.32 15.59 21.30
CA PHE A 277 30.14 16.94 21.83
C PHE A 277 30.49 16.99 23.33
N SER A 278 31.27 17.99 23.72
CA SER A 278 31.76 18.18 25.08
C SER A 278 30.67 18.73 26.00
N SER A 279 30.60 18.32 27.26
CA SER A 279 29.66 18.86 28.26
C SER A 279 29.87 20.34 28.65
N GLN A 280 30.89 20.98 28.08
CA GLN A 280 31.37 22.31 28.48
C GLN A 280 30.43 23.45 28.06
N ARG A 281 29.72 23.35 26.93
CA ARG A 281 28.76 24.38 26.50
C ARG A 281 27.33 24.01 26.90
N LYS A 282 26.51 25.01 27.30
CA LYS A 282 25.10 24.79 27.67
C LYS A 282 24.27 24.11 26.57
N ALA A 283 24.52 24.46 25.30
CA ALA A 283 23.87 23.83 24.14
C ALA A 283 24.31 22.37 23.93
N ASP A 284 25.52 22.01 24.38
CA ASP A 284 26.02 20.64 24.29
C ASP A 284 25.49 19.75 25.43
N LYS A 285 25.16 20.33 26.60
CA LYS A 285 24.49 19.59 27.69
C LYS A 285 23.15 19.00 27.28
N GLY A 286 22.33 19.77 26.55
CA GLY A 286 21.05 19.29 26.02
C GLY A 286 21.23 18.16 25.01
N ALA A 287 22.23 18.26 24.14
CA ALA A 287 22.57 17.21 23.18
C ALA A 287 23.13 15.95 23.87
N LEU A 288 23.89 16.11 24.96
CA LEU A 288 24.39 15.01 25.77
C LEU A 288 23.27 14.26 26.49
N ASN A 289 22.31 14.97 27.07
CA ASN A 289 21.14 14.32 27.66
C ASN A 289 20.31 13.61 26.58
N ALA A 290 20.14 14.24 25.41
CA ALA A 290 19.47 13.62 24.27
C ALA A 290 20.19 12.36 23.77
N TRP A 291 21.52 12.38 23.75
CA TRP A 291 22.36 11.23 23.41
C TRP A 291 22.18 10.08 24.41
N ASN A 292 22.29 10.37 25.71
CA ASN A 292 22.16 9.35 26.75
C ASN A 292 20.77 8.70 26.73
N TYR A 293 19.72 9.50 26.55
CA TYR A 293 18.36 9.00 26.44
C TYR A 293 18.17 8.12 25.19
N MET A 294 18.67 8.58 24.04
CA MET A 294 18.67 7.76 22.81
C MET A 294 19.44 6.46 23.01
N HIS A 295 20.57 6.51 23.72
CA HIS A 295 21.39 5.36 24.04
C HIS A 295 20.60 4.35 24.87
N GLU A 296 19.90 4.78 25.92
CA GLU A 296 19.06 3.89 26.75
C GLU A 296 17.93 3.21 25.95
N VAL A 297 17.34 3.92 24.98
CA VAL A 297 16.23 3.40 24.17
C VAL A 297 16.71 2.42 23.10
N LEU A 298 17.79 2.73 22.40
CA LEU A 298 18.27 1.96 21.25
C LEU A 298 19.32 0.90 21.60
N ASN A 299 20.06 1.07 22.70
CA ASN A 299 21.03 0.05 23.10
C ASN A 299 20.30 -1.24 23.46
N ASP A 300 20.82 -2.35 22.93
CA ASP A 300 20.22 -3.68 23.05
C ASP A 300 18.82 -3.80 22.41
N ALA A 301 18.47 -2.89 21.48
CA ALA A 301 17.31 -3.10 20.62
C ALA A 301 17.53 -4.37 19.79
N GLN A 302 16.48 -5.19 19.63
CA GLN A 302 16.57 -6.43 18.85
C GLN A 302 16.21 -6.18 17.40
N ILE A 303 17.00 -6.70 16.46
CA ILE A 303 16.74 -6.55 15.03
C ILE A 303 15.35 -7.10 14.64
N SER A 304 14.89 -8.15 15.33
CA SER A 304 13.55 -8.76 15.17
C SER A 304 12.38 -7.81 15.42
N TRP A 305 12.61 -6.66 16.07
CA TRP A 305 11.56 -5.66 16.27
C TRP A 305 11.30 -4.82 15.03
N PHE A 306 12.25 -4.76 14.09
CA PHE A 306 12.23 -3.83 12.97
C PHE A 306 11.74 -4.46 11.66
N TYR A 307 11.67 -5.78 11.59
CA TYR A 307 11.25 -6.50 10.39
C TYR A 307 10.08 -7.46 10.66
N THR A 308 9.37 -7.79 9.60
CA THR A 308 8.31 -8.81 9.60
C THR A 308 8.64 -9.88 8.54
N GLY A 309 8.34 -11.14 8.86
CA GLY A 309 8.57 -12.28 7.97
C GLY A 309 9.91 -13.01 8.21
N ASP A 310 10.44 -13.62 7.15
CA ASP A 310 11.67 -14.42 7.20
C ASP A 310 12.91 -13.50 7.39
N ALA A 311 13.82 -13.88 8.29
CA ALA A 311 15.10 -13.20 8.51
C ALA A 311 15.95 -13.09 7.23
N ASN A 312 15.76 -13.99 6.27
CA ASN A 312 16.41 -13.90 4.96
C ASN A 312 16.07 -12.60 4.22
N LEU A 313 14.93 -11.96 4.49
CA LEU A 313 14.54 -10.69 3.86
C LEU A 313 15.45 -9.53 4.26
N LEU A 314 16.20 -9.66 5.36
CA LEU A 314 17.26 -8.73 5.78
C LEU A 314 18.51 -8.81 4.88
N LEU A 315 18.65 -9.87 4.09
CA LEU A 315 19.70 -9.97 3.09
C LEU A 315 19.26 -9.26 1.81
N ASP A 316 20.20 -8.57 1.17
CA ASP A 316 19.94 -7.91 -0.10
C ASP A 316 19.46 -8.93 -1.16
N ARG A 317 18.70 -8.43 -2.14
CA ARG A 317 18.15 -9.29 -3.18
C ARG A 317 19.24 -10.01 -3.98
N LYS A 318 20.40 -9.38 -4.19
CA LYS A 318 21.49 -9.95 -4.97
C LYS A 318 22.11 -11.16 -4.26
N THR A 319 22.40 -11.05 -2.97
CA THR A 319 22.94 -12.15 -2.15
C THR A 319 21.93 -13.29 -2.06
N ARG A 320 20.65 -12.99 -1.81
CA ARG A 320 19.61 -14.04 -1.81
C ARG A 320 19.52 -14.76 -3.13
N ARG A 321 19.56 -14.04 -4.25
CA ARG A 321 19.55 -14.63 -5.59
C ARG A 321 20.78 -15.51 -5.83
N SER A 322 21.96 -15.08 -5.36
CA SER A 322 23.19 -15.89 -5.46
C SER A 322 23.05 -17.17 -4.65
N LYS A 323 22.71 -17.07 -3.36
CA LYS A 323 22.51 -18.24 -2.48
C LYS A 323 21.46 -19.21 -3.02
N ALA A 324 20.36 -18.70 -3.57
CA ALA A 324 19.33 -19.54 -4.17
C ALA A 324 19.85 -20.28 -5.41
N LYS A 325 20.66 -19.64 -6.26
CA LYS A 325 21.31 -20.32 -7.40
C LYS A 325 22.25 -21.42 -6.93
N ASP A 326 23.11 -21.11 -5.95
CA ASP A 326 24.07 -22.07 -5.41
C ASP A 326 23.34 -23.28 -4.82
N TRP A 327 22.24 -23.05 -4.11
CA TRP A 327 21.38 -24.10 -3.58
C TRP A 327 20.71 -24.94 -4.67
N ILE A 328 20.18 -24.32 -5.73
CA ILE A 328 19.59 -25.03 -6.88
C ILE A 328 20.65 -25.90 -7.58
N HIS A 329 21.86 -25.38 -7.77
CA HIS A 329 22.97 -26.15 -8.34
C HIS A 329 23.35 -27.34 -7.46
N LEU A 330 23.48 -27.13 -6.15
CA LEU A 330 23.77 -28.19 -5.19
C LEU A 330 22.67 -29.27 -5.20
N LEU A 331 21.40 -28.87 -5.19
CA LEU A 331 20.27 -29.79 -5.30
C LEU A 331 20.32 -30.56 -6.61
N GLY A 332 20.64 -29.92 -7.73
CA GLY A 332 20.82 -30.59 -9.01
C GLY A 332 21.90 -31.68 -8.97
N HIS A 333 23.00 -31.45 -8.26
CA HIS A 333 24.05 -32.45 -8.05
C HIS A 333 23.61 -33.62 -7.15
N ILE A 334 22.82 -33.35 -6.11
CA ILE A 334 22.38 -34.37 -5.16
C ILE A 334 21.23 -35.22 -5.72
N SER A 335 20.28 -34.60 -6.42
CA SER A 335 19.00 -35.22 -6.74
C SER A 335 19.01 -36.13 -7.98
N GLN A 336 20.15 -36.30 -8.67
CA GLN A 336 20.29 -37.06 -9.92
C GLN A 336 19.17 -36.75 -10.95
N LEU A 337 18.56 -35.57 -10.86
CA LEU A 337 17.48 -35.22 -11.77
C LEU A 337 18.07 -35.10 -13.16
N PRO A 338 17.57 -35.87 -14.16
CA PRO A 338 18.08 -35.77 -15.51
C PRO A 338 17.93 -34.31 -15.97
N PRO A 339 18.93 -33.74 -16.68
CA PRO A 339 18.84 -32.37 -17.16
C PRO A 339 17.55 -32.21 -17.98
N SER A 340 16.79 -31.15 -17.69
CA SER A 340 15.59 -30.82 -18.45
C SER A 340 15.97 -30.71 -19.92
N ARG A 341 15.34 -31.53 -20.78
CA ARG A 341 15.56 -31.47 -22.23
C ARG A 341 15.31 -30.04 -22.68
N THR A 342 16.34 -29.39 -23.23
CA THR A 342 16.21 -28.10 -23.91
C THR A 342 15.31 -28.29 -25.12
N THR A 343 14.08 -27.80 -25.02
CA THR A 343 13.16 -27.59 -26.15
C THR A 343 13.24 -26.14 -26.60
#